data_AF-A0A9P4K2C0-F1
#
_entry.id   AF-A0A9P4K2C0-F1
#
_cell.length_a   1.000
_cell.length_b   1.000
_cell.length_c   1.000
_cell.angle_alpha   90.00
_cell.angle_beta   90.00
_cell.angle_gamma   90.00
#
_symmetry.space_group_name_H-M   'P 1'
#
loop_
_entity.id
_entity.type
_entity.pdbx_description
1 polymer ?
#
loop_
_entity_poly.entity_id
_entity_poly.type
_entity_poly.pdbx_seq_one_letter_code
_entity_poly.pdbx_strand_id
1 'polypeptide(L)'
;MSPNGKWATRSGSCVHGCNVLKPKDGSFAEFIGVRRELVMRIPGRIPIEECAGAGVGVITVSLGLDKFMGSDADGLNANDRVDEVKWILIYGGSTATGDLTASSAGFRVVATCSPHNFDYHYPACGPDIRAHTLGSLFYVWDCVGGAQAFEIADQAFPDFPPVGQMLGHGTIKGPSGTPRPGVEFSMIAAYSAKGEPFVIAGQKFEASREDYEFVVKWCQVVERFLEERKWRPHKS
;
A
#
# COMPACT_ATOMS: atom_id res chain seq x y z
N MET A 1 -27.78 8.75 0.64
CA MET A 1 -27.73 10.24 0.70
C MET A 1 -26.93 10.64 1.92
N SER A 2 -26.05 11.65 1.82
CA SER A 2 -25.55 12.30 3.04
C SER A 2 -26.66 13.22 3.59
N PRO A 3 -26.72 13.48 4.90
CA PRO A 3 -27.75 14.32 5.51
C PRO A 3 -27.82 15.76 4.97
N ASN A 4 -26.87 16.19 4.13
CA ASN A 4 -26.67 17.62 3.79
C ASN A 4 -26.80 17.98 2.30
N GLY A 5 -27.38 17.13 1.44
CA GLY A 5 -27.88 17.57 0.12
C GLY A 5 -26.90 18.27 -0.84
N LYS A 6 -25.58 18.09 -0.71
CA LYS A 6 -24.58 18.65 -1.64
C LYS A 6 -24.31 17.65 -2.77
N TRP A 7 -24.95 17.89 -3.92
CA TRP A 7 -24.88 17.03 -5.11
C TRP A 7 -23.56 17.12 -5.89
N ALA A 8 -22.68 18.09 -5.58
CA ALA A 8 -21.38 18.24 -6.23
C ALA A 8 -20.26 18.33 -5.18
N THR A 9 -19.68 17.18 -4.84
CA THR A 9 -18.44 17.12 -4.07
C THR A 9 -17.39 16.45 -4.94
N ARG A 10 -16.28 17.16 -5.23
CA ARG A 10 -15.13 16.59 -5.92
C ARG A 10 -14.58 15.46 -5.07
N SER A 11 -14.52 14.26 -5.64
CA SER A 11 -14.24 13.03 -4.90
C SER A 11 -13.43 12.06 -5.75
N GLY A 12 -12.71 11.14 -5.10
CA GLY A 12 -11.93 10.09 -5.74
C GLY A 12 -12.16 8.73 -5.07
N SER A 13 -11.91 7.64 -5.80
CA SER A 13 -12.01 6.26 -5.32
C SER A 13 -11.20 5.32 -6.22
N CYS A 14 -11.06 4.06 -5.82
CA CYS A 14 -10.70 2.96 -6.71
C CYS A 14 -11.93 2.14 -7.09
N VAL A 15 -11.92 1.54 -8.28
CA VAL A 15 -12.93 0.57 -8.73
C VAL A 15 -12.26 -0.60 -9.45
N HIS A 16 -12.95 -1.74 -9.49
CA HIS A 16 -12.44 -2.92 -10.16
C HIS A 16 -12.62 -2.78 -11.68
N GLY A 17 -11.56 -2.37 -12.39
CA GLY A 17 -11.54 -2.41 -13.86
C GLY A 17 -11.60 -3.85 -14.38
N CYS A 18 -12.23 -4.07 -15.54
CA CYS A 18 -12.36 -5.40 -16.16
C CYS A 18 -12.98 -6.47 -15.24
N ASN A 19 -13.92 -6.08 -14.37
CA ASN A 19 -14.57 -7.01 -13.45
C ASN A 19 -15.52 -7.96 -14.19
N VAL A 20 -15.12 -9.23 -14.35
CA VAL A 20 -15.94 -10.24 -15.03
C VAL A 20 -17.26 -10.55 -14.32
N LEU A 21 -17.34 -10.30 -12.99
CA LEU A 21 -18.58 -10.49 -12.22
C LEU A 21 -19.52 -9.28 -12.33
N LYS A 22 -18.98 -8.08 -12.63
CA LYS A 22 -19.74 -6.85 -12.81
C LYS A 22 -19.18 -6.06 -14.00
N PRO A 23 -19.50 -6.43 -15.24
CA PRO A 23 -18.89 -5.85 -16.44
C PRO A 23 -19.13 -4.35 -16.66
N LYS A 24 -20.05 -3.75 -15.89
CA LYS A 24 -20.35 -2.32 -15.90
C LYS A 24 -19.50 -1.51 -14.91
N ASP A 25 -18.71 -2.17 -14.07
CA ASP A 25 -17.76 -1.51 -13.17
C ASP A 25 -16.51 -1.08 -13.98
N GLY A 26 -16.13 0.20 -13.89
CA GLY A 26 -14.91 0.70 -14.52
C GLY A 26 -14.84 2.23 -14.55
N SER A 27 -13.68 2.80 -14.24
CA SER A 27 -13.47 4.26 -14.17
C SER A 27 -13.39 4.94 -15.53
N PHE A 28 -13.16 4.19 -16.62
CA PHE A 28 -13.12 4.72 -17.98
C PHE A 28 -14.53 4.77 -18.58
N ALA A 29 -15.39 5.57 -17.96
CA ALA A 29 -16.78 5.79 -18.33
C ALA A 29 -17.22 7.20 -17.92
N GLU A 30 -18.27 7.73 -18.57
CA GLU A 30 -18.84 9.04 -18.20
C GLU A 30 -19.51 9.02 -16.82
N PHE A 31 -20.07 7.88 -16.44
CA PHE A 31 -20.72 7.66 -15.15
C PHE A 31 -20.30 6.33 -14.55
N ILE A 32 -20.14 6.31 -13.23
CA ILE A 32 -19.79 5.10 -12.49
C ILE A 32 -20.50 5.07 -11.14
N GLY A 33 -20.95 3.88 -10.75
CA GLY A 33 -21.43 3.61 -9.40
C GLY A 33 -20.26 3.22 -8.50
N VAL A 34 -20.16 3.86 -7.33
CA VAL A 34 -19.10 3.58 -6.35
C VAL A 34 -19.72 3.43 -4.97
N ARG A 35 -19.17 2.52 -4.15
CA ARG A 35 -19.56 2.41 -2.74
C ARG A 35 -19.13 3.69 -2.02
N ARG A 36 -20.08 4.37 -1.39
CA ARG A 36 -19.88 5.68 -0.78
C ARG A 36 -18.77 5.66 0.26
N GLU A 37 -18.64 4.56 0.99
CA GLU A 37 -17.69 4.37 2.08
C GLU A 37 -16.23 4.27 1.59
N LEU A 38 -16.02 3.99 0.30
CA LEU A 38 -14.70 3.94 -0.33
C LEU A 38 -14.36 5.24 -1.08
N VAL A 39 -15.29 6.20 -1.12
CA VAL A 39 -15.10 7.49 -1.77
C VAL A 39 -14.45 8.46 -0.79
N MET A 40 -13.33 9.05 -1.21
CA MET A 40 -12.63 10.11 -0.48
C MET A 40 -12.98 11.47 -1.07
N ARG A 41 -13.24 12.45 -0.21
CA ARG A 41 -13.41 13.83 -0.65
C ARG A 41 -12.06 14.45 -1.02
N ILE A 42 -12.04 15.16 -2.14
CA ILE A 42 -10.88 15.93 -2.58
C ILE A 42 -11.05 17.37 -2.07
N PRO A 43 -10.12 17.91 -1.27
CA PRO A 43 -10.15 19.32 -0.86
C PRO A 43 -10.17 20.26 -2.06
N GLY A 44 -10.97 21.33 -1.98
CA GLY A 44 -11.22 22.23 -3.12
C GLY A 44 -9.96 22.86 -3.74
N ARG A 45 -8.87 22.93 -2.97
CA ARG A 45 -7.56 23.46 -3.40
C ARG A 45 -6.73 22.52 -4.27
N ILE A 46 -7.02 21.21 -4.27
CA ILE A 46 -6.24 20.22 -5.02
C ILE A 46 -6.94 20.02 -6.37
N PRO A 47 -6.26 20.16 -7.52
CA PRO A 47 -6.80 19.79 -8.84
C PRO A 47 -7.25 18.32 -8.88
N ILE A 48 -8.28 17.99 -9.65
CA ILE A 48 -8.89 16.64 -9.57
C ILE A 48 -8.02 15.64 -10.32
N GLU A 49 -7.35 16.15 -11.34
CA GLU A 49 -6.36 15.50 -12.19
C GLU A 49 -5.21 14.97 -11.34
N GLU A 50 -4.76 15.74 -10.33
CA GLU A 50 -3.72 15.29 -9.38
C GLU A 50 -4.19 14.10 -8.54
N CYS A 51 -5.48 13.99 -8.23
CA CYS A 51 -6.03 12.89 -7.43
C CYS A 51 -6.48 11.68 -8.26
N ALA A 52 -6.63 11.82 -9.59
CA ALA A 52 -7.25 10.81 -10.43
C ALA A 52 -6.50 9.46 -10.42
N GLY A 53 -5.17 9.49 -10.32
CA GLY A 53 -4.33 8.29 -10.24
C GLY A 53 -4.16 7.72 -8.81
N ALA A 54 -4.56 8.46 -7.78
CA ALA A 54 -4.20 8.12 -6.40
C ALA A 54 -5.11 7.04 -5.78
N GLY A 55 -6.32 6.85 -6.32
CA GLY A 55 -7.33 5.98 -5.74
C GLY A 55 -6.83 4.56 -5.51
N VAL A 56 -6.22 3.93 -6.51
CA VAL A 56 -5.69 2.56 -6.36
C VAL A 56 -4.53 2.51 -5.38
N GLY A 57 -3.62 3.49 -5.42
CA GLY A 57 -2.47 3.56 -4.50
C GLY A 57 -2.93 3.61 -3.05
N VAL A 58 -3.92 4.46 -2.73
CA VAL A 58 -4.48 4.59 -1.37
C VAL A 58 -5.01 3.26 -0.84
N ILE A 59 -5.79 2.55 -1.65
CA ILE A 59 -6.39 1.27 -1.27
C ILE A 59 -5.34 0.17 -1.16
N THR A 60 -4.36 0.16 -2.05
CA THR A 60 -3.28 -0.82 -2.01
C THR A 60 -2.41 -0.64 -0.78
N VAL A 61 -2.03 0.59 -0.45
CA VAL A 61 -1.22 0.90 0.73
C VAL A 61 -1.98 0.60 2.02
N SER A 62 -3.28 0.87 2.07
CA SER A 62 -4.09 0.56 3.26
C SER A 62 -4.09 -0.93 3.58
N LEU A 63 -4.31 -1.77 2.57
CA LEU A 63 -4.31 -3.22 2.77
C LEU A 63 -2.91 -3.74 3.12
N GLY A 64 -1.85 -3.09 2.60
CA GLY A 64 -0.48 -3.36 3.02
C GLY A 64 -0.20 -2.96 4.48
N LEU A 65 -0.77 -1.86 4.95
CA LEU A 65 -0.61 -1.41 6.35
C LEU A 65 -1.34 -2.33 7.32
N ASP A 66 -2.56 -2.73 6.98
CA ASP A 66 -3.39 -3.63 7.77
C ASP A 66 -2.72 -4.99 7.98
N LYS A 67 -2.40 -5.67 6.87
CA LYS A 67 -1.99 -7.07 6.90
C LYS A 67 -0.55 -7.31 7.32
N PHE A 68 0.30 -6.28 7.26
CA PHE A 68 1.75 -6.45 7.47
C PHE A 68 2.34 -5.56 8.54
N MET A 69 1.82 -4.35 8.68
CA MET A 69 2.45 -3.32 9.50
C MET A 69 1.75 -3.15 10.85
N GLY A 70 0.70 -3.93 11.13
CA GLY A 70 -0.02 -3.93 12.42
C GLY A 70 -0.49 -2.53 12.82
N SER A 71 -0.78 -1.69 11.82
CA SER A 71 -1.11 -0.29 12.03
C SER A 71 -2.57 -0.17 12.45
N ASP A 72 -2.84 0.45 13.60
CA ASP A 72 -4.21 0.78 13.97
C ASP A 72 -4.78 1.80 12.97
N ALA A 73 -6.01 1.55 12.52
CA ALA A 73 -6.70 2.32 11.49
C ALA A 73 -6.97 3.80 11.84
N ASP A 74 -6.55 4.26 13.02
CA ASP A 74 -6.64 5.65 13.48
C ASP A 74 -5.59 6.57 12.82
N GLY A 75 -4.63 5.97 12.11
CA GLY A 75 -3.66 6.62 11.24
C GLY A 75 -2.26 6.65 11.83
N LEU A 76 -1.35 7.29 11.08
CA LEU A 76 0.01 7.58 11.53
C LEU A 76 0.04 8.44 12.79
N ASN A 77 0.00 7.81 13.96
CA ASN A 77 0.64 8.39 15.13
C ASN A 77 2.15 8.19 14.96
N ALA A 78 2.77 9.03 14.13
CA ALA A 78 4.21 9.25 14.13
C ALA A 78 4.74 9.76 15.50
N ASN A 79 3.84 9.97 16.47
CA ASN A 79 4.13 10.41 17.82
C ASN A 79 4.05 9.32 18.89
N ASP A 80 3.58 8.11 18.56
CA ASP A 80 3.76 6.98 19.47
C ASP A 80 5.18 6.47 19.26
N ARG A 81 6.09 7.17 19.93
CA ARG A 81 7.49 6.81 20.11
C ARG A 81 7.55 5.38 20.65
N VAL A 82 7.63 4.41 19.76
CA VAL A 82 8.25 3.16 20.11
C VAL A 82 9.73 3.51 20.22
N ASP A 83 10.31 3.37 21.42
CA ASP A 83 11.73 3.63 21.66
C ASP A 83 12.66 2.77 20.77
N GLU A 84 12.10 1.83 20.00
CA GLU A 84 12.75 1.08 18.93
C GLU A 84 12.46 1.64 17.54
N VAL A 85 13.52 2.00 16.83
CA VAL A 85 13.48 2.33 15.41
C VAL A 85 13.09 1.10 14.60
N LYS A 86 11.88 1.09 14.03
CA LYS A 86 11.46 0.05 13.08
C LYS A 86 11.73 0.49 11.64
N TRP A 87 12.46 -0.32 10.88
CA TRP A 87 12.72 -0.08 9.47
C TRP A 87 11.76 -0.88 8.58
N ILE A 88 11.38 -0.28 7.44
CA ILE A 88 10.71 -0.93 6.33
C ILE A 88 11.48 -0.69 5.03
N LEU A 89 11.56 -1.73 4.21
CA LEU A 89 12.07 -1.64 2.86
C LEU A 89 10.89 -1.50 1.90
N ILE A 90 10.87 -0.42 1.13
CA ILE A 90 9.94 -0.24 0.02
C ILE A 90 10.68 -0.59 -1.27
N TYR A 91 10.39 -1.78 -1.83
CA TYR A 91 10.93 -2.16 -3.12
C TYR A 91 10.16 -1.46 -4.23
N GLY A 92 10.83 -0.58 -4.98
CA GLY A 92 10.19 0.29 -5.96
C GLY A 92 9.57 1.55 -5.36
N GLY A 93 10.37 2.31 -4.60
CA GLY A 93 9.94 3.54 -3.93
C GLY A 93 9.47 4.65 -4.88
N SER A 94 9.91 4.66 -6.14
CA SER A 94 9.47 5.64 -7.15
C SER A 94 8.13 5.31 -7.81
N THR A 95 7.49 4.20 -7.43
CA THR A 95 6.11 3.89 -7.88
C THR A 95 5.11 4.73 -7.09
N ALA A 96 3.91 4.97 -7.65
CA ALA A 96 2.85 5.69 -6.93
C ALA A 96 2.50 5.04 -5.58
N THR A 97 2.49 3.70 -5.51
CA THR A 97 2.30 2.95 -4.27
C THR A 97 3.47 3.14 -3.32
N GLY A 98 4.72 3.06 -3.81
CA GLY A 98 5.92 3.19 -2.99
C GLY A 98 6.06 4.58 -2.37
N ASP A 99 5.84 5.65 -3.13
CA ASP A 99 5.91 7.03 -2.66
C ASP A 99 4.83 7.32 -1.60
N LEU A 100 3.62 6.80 -1.81
CA LEU A 100 2.54 6.90 -0.84
C LEU A 100 2.88 6.14 0.45
N THR A 101 3.32 4.88 0.36
CA THR A 101 3.74 4.10 1.54
C THR A 101 4.86 4.81 2.28
N ALA A 102 5.86 5.35 1.59
CA ALA A 102 6.98 6.05 2.22
C ALA A 102 6.51 7.23 3.07
N SER A 103 5.51 7.96 2.56
CA SER A 103 4.90 9.10 3.25
C SER A 103 3.96 8.68 4.38
N SER A 104 3.39 7.46 4.31
CA SER A 104 2.25 7.04 5.13
C SER A 104 2.51 5.86 6.07
N ALA A 105 3.71 5.27 6.11
CA ALA A 105 3.97 4.01 6.82
C ALA A 105 4.28 4.19 8.31
N GLY A 106 4.92 5.29 8.73
CA GLY A 106 5.22 5.53 10.15
C GLY A 106 6.45 4.76 10.64
N PHE A 107 7.17 4.14 9.73
CA PHE A 107 8.46 3.49 9.91
C PHE A 107 9.58 4.38 9.40
N ARG A 108 10.83 4.06 9.76
CA ARG A 108 11.96 4.55 8.96
C ARG A 108 12.00 3.79 7.65
N VAL A 109 12.07 4.53 6.56
CA VAL A 109 11.95 3.96 5.22
C VAL A 109 13.33 3.84 4.59
N VAL A 110 13.64 2.65 4.10
CA VAL A 110 14.62 2.43 3.04
C VAL A 110 13.84 2.16 1.76
N ALA A 111 14.21 2.81 0.66
CA ALA A 111 13.55 2.61 -0.62
C ALA A 111 14.57 2.23 -1.68
N THR A 112 14.26 1.23 -2.51
CA THR A 112 15.01 0.96 -3.73
C THR A 112 14.40 1.74 -4.89
N CYS A 113 15.24 2.46 -5.64
CA CYS A 113 14.89 3.08 -6.90
C CYS A 113 16.11 3.13 -7.83
N SER A 114 15.90 3.29 -9.13
CA SER A 114 17.02 3.60 -10.02
C SER A 114 17.47 5.05 -9.85
N PRO A 115 18.68 5.40 -10.28
CA PRO A 115 19.97 5.16 -9.62
C PRO A 115 20.22 6.03 -8.35
N HIS A 116 19.22 6.76 -7.85
CA HIS A 116 19.44 7.79 -6.83
C HIS A 116 19.32 7.30 -5.36
N ASN A 117 18.65 6.17 -5.06
CA ASN A 117 18.55 5.57 -3.73
C ASN A 117 18.56 4.04 -3.83
N PHE A 118 19.51 3.36 -3.16
CA PHE A 118 19.69 1.90 -3.16
C PHE A 118 19.31 1.24 -4.51
N ASP A 119 20.18 1.41 -5.50
CA ASP A 119 19.94 0.93 -6.85
C ASP A 119 19.75 -0.60 -6.85
N TYR A 120 18.54 -1.05 -7.17
CA TYR A 120 18.21 -2.47 -7.22
C TYR A 120 18.96 -3.21 -8.35
N HIS A 121 19.57 -2.50 -9.30
CA HIS A 121 20.48 -3.10 -10.29
C HIS A 121 21.85 -3.47 -9.70
N TYR A 122 22.21 -2.93 -8.53
CA TYR A 122 23.51 -3.21 -7.94
C TYR A 122 23.50 -4.52 -7.13
N PRO A 123 24.46 -5.44 -7.35
CA PRO A 123 24.48 -6.73 -6.66
C PRO A 123 24.55 -6.64 -5.12
N ALA A 124 25.12 -5.54 -4.58
CA ALA A 124 25.22 -5.35 -3.13
C ALA A 124 24.01 -4.64 -2.51
N CYS A 125 22.94 -4.36 -3.27
CA CYS A 125 21.80 -3.60 -2.79
C CYS A 125 21.19 -4.19 -1.50
N GLY A 126 20.89 -5.50 -1.47
CA GLY A 126 20.39 -6.18 -0.26
C GLY A 126 21.35 -6.09 0.93
N PRO A 127 22.63 -6.51 0.79
CA PRO A 127 23.64 -6.39 1.84
C PRO A 127 23.83 -4.96 2.36
N ASP A 128 23.83 -3.98 1.48
CA ASP A 128 23.99 -2.56 1.85
C ASP A 128 22.78 -2.06 2.65
N ILE A 129 21.56 -2.50 2.30
CA ILE A 129 20.35 -2.22 3.08
C ILE A 129 20.45 -2.84 4.48
N ARG A 130 20.90 -4.10 4.58
CA ARG A 130 21.08 -4.76 5.88
C ARG A 130 22.09 -4.03 6.76
N ALA A 131 23.20 -3.61 6.16
CA ALA A 131 24.23 -2.83 6.84
C ALA A 131 23.71 -1.46 7.29
N HIS A 132 22.98 -0.76 6.41
CA HIS A 132 22.39 0.55 6.72
C HIS A 132 21.36 0.49 7.84
N THR A 133 20.55 -0.56 7.86
CA THR A 133 19.52 -0.79 8.90
C THR A 133 20.09 -1.48 10.15
N LEU A 134 21.40 -1.78 10.19
CA LEU A 134 22.05 -2.47 11.30
C LEU A 134 21.35 -3.80 11.68
N GLY A 135 20.80 -4.50 10.69
CA GLY A 135 20.05 -5.74 10.89
C GLY A 135 18.67 -5.58 11.56
N SER A 136 18.11 -4.37 11.60
CA SER A 136 16.79 -4.08 12.19
C SER A 136 15.67 -3.88 11.15
N LEU A 137 15.86 -4.41 9.95
CA LEU A 137 14.84 -4.48 8.91
C LEU A 137 13.98 -5.74 9.07
N PHE A 138 12.69 -5.57 9.38
CA PHE A 138 11.78 -6.70 9.61
C PHE A 138 10.61 -6.76 8.63
N TYR A 139 10.41 -5.71 7.82
CA TYR A 139 9.31 -5.63 6.88
C TYR A 139 9.79 -5.19 5.50
N VAL A 140 9.26 -5.84 4.47
CA VAL A 140 9.44 -5.49 3.07
C VAL A 140 8.07 -5.27 2.46
N TRP A 141 7.90 -4.12 1.81
CA TRP A 141 6.75 -3.77 1.00
C TRP A 141 7.17 -3.65 -0.46
N ASP A 142 6.83 -4.66 -1.24
CA ASP A 142 7.19 -4.79 -2.65
C ASP A 142 6.08 -4.25 -3.57
N CYS A 143 6.39 -3.09 -4.17
CA CYS A 143 5.51 -2.38 -5.09
C CYS A 143 5.74 -2.74 -6.56
N VAL A 144 6.54 -3.76 -6.88
CA VAL A 144 6.96 -4.08 -8.26
C VAL A 144 6.76 -5.56 -8.60
N GLY A 145 7.12 -6.46 -7.69
CA GLY A 145 7.19 -7.91 -7.91
C GLY A 145 8.45 -8.38 -8.64
N GLY A 146 8.46 -9.67 -8.99
CA GLY A 146 9.58 -10.32 -9.68
C GLY A 146 10.60 -10.93 -8.73
N ALA A 147 11.40 -11.87 -9.22
CA ALA A 147 12.35 -12.65 -8.40
C ALA A 147 13.38 -11.76 -7.68
N GLN A 148 13.86 -10.70 -8.34
CA GLN A 148 14.83 -9.76 -7.77
C GLN A 148 14.35 -9.10 -6.47
N ALA A 149 13.05 -8.82 -6.33
CA ALA A 149 12.50 -8.26 -5.10
C ALA A 149 12.67 -9.24 -3.91
N PHE A 150 12.49 -10.54 -4.16
CA PHE A 150 12.68 -11.59 -3.15
C PHE A 150 14.16 -11.78 -2.80
N GLU A 151 15.04 -11.75 -3.80
CA GLU A 151 16.49 -11.88 -3.60
C GLU A 151 17.04 -10.73 -2.75
N ILE A 152 16.69 -9.48 -3.10
CA ILE A 152 17.12 -8.31 -2.34
C ILE A 152 16.52 -8.33 -0.93
N ALA A 153 15.23 -8.69 -0.79
CA ALA A 153 14.59 -8.82 0.52
C ALA A 153 15.30 -9.85 1.41
N ASP A 154 15.60 -11.04 0.88
CA ASP A 154 16.28 -12.11 1.61
C ASP A 154 17.65 -11.68 2.14
N GLN A 155 18.43 -11.00 1.29
CA GLN A 155 19.74 -10.46 1.65
C GLN A 155 19.66 -9.26 2.62
N ALA A 156 18.57 -8.50 2.57
CA ALA A 156 18.34 -7.33 3.42
C ALA A 156 17.86 -7.70 4.84
N PHE A 157 17.10 -8.80 4.97
CA PHE A 157 16.66 -9.29 6.27
C PHE A 157 17.82 -9.73 7.17
N PRO A 158 17.69 -9.60 8.50
CA PRO A 158 18.67 -10.16 9.42
C PRO A 158 18.72 -11.69 9.32
N ASP A 159 19.92 -12.25 9.49
CA ASP A 159 20.10 -13.70 9.52
C ASP A 159 19.42 -14.32 10.76
N PHE A 160 19.45 -13.61 11.89
CA PHE A 160 18.90 -14.02 13.17
C PHE A 160 18.05 -12.88 13.76
N PRO A 161 16.75 -12.79 13.42
CA PRO A 161 15.86 -11.80 14.04
C PRO A 161 15.73 -12.07 15.55
N PRO A 162 15.46 -11.03 16.37
CA PRO A 162 15.16 -11.20 17.79
C PRO A 162 14.04 -12.24 18.03
N VAL A 163 14.07 -12.93 19.17
CA VAL A 163 13.05 -13.93 19.50
C VAL A 163 11.66 -13.29 19.51
N GLY A 164 10.72 -13.86 18.75
CA GLY A 164 9.37 -13.35 18.60
C GLY A 164 9.21 -12.22 17.57
N GLN A 165 10.30 -11.75 16.96
CA GLN A 165 10.24 -10.78 15.87
C GLN A 165 9.84 -11.48 14.57
N MET A 166 8.67 -11.12 14.04
CA MET A 166 8.19 -11.55 12.74
C MET A 166 8.98 -10.87 11.62
N LEU A 167 9.29 -11.62 10.56
CA LEU A 167 9.77 -11.07 9.29
C LEU A 167 8.62 -11.12 8.27
N GLY A 168 8.32 -10.00 7.62
CA GLY A 168 7.19 -9.88 6.70
C GLY A 168 7.60 -9.41 5.32
N HIS A 169 7.14 -10.11 4.29
CA HIS A 169 7.23 -9.68 2.89
C HIS A 169 5.82 -9.55 2.32
N GLY A 170 5.37 -8.31 2.19
CA GLY A 170 4.14 -7.96 1.49
C GLY A 170 4.40 -7.49 0.08
N THR A 171 3.55 -7.88 -0.86
CA THR A 171 3.72 -7.50 -2.27
C THR A 171 2.38 -7.28 -2.96
N ILE A 172 2.39 -6.40 -3.95
CA ILE A 172 1.24 -6.16 -4.83
C ILE A 172 1.12 -7.21 -5.95
N LYS A 173 2.13 -8.08 -6.11
CA LYS A 173 2.11 -9.20 -7.06
C LYS A 173 2.19 -10.53 -6.33
N GLY A 174 1.73 -11.61 -6.96
CA GLY A 174 1.95 -12.95 -6.42
C GLY A 174 3.44 -13.28 -6.29
N PRO A 175 3.80 -14.31 -5.51
CA PRO A 175 5.18 -14.70 -5.33
C PRO A 175 5.79 -15.09 -6.68
N SER A 176 6.94 -14.48 -7.00
CA SER A 176 7.74 -14.80 -8.20
C SER A 176 8.91 -15.72 -7.87
N GLY A 177 8.79 -16.44 -6.75
CA GLY A 177 9.79 -17.32 -6.14
C GLY A 177 9.29 -17.87 -4.81
N THR A 178 10.12 -18.62 -4.09
CA THR A 178 9.79 -19.11 -2.75
C THR A 178 10.31 -18.12 -1.70
N PRO A 179 9.44 -17.55 -0.84
CA PRO A 179 9.90 -16.73 0.28
C PRO A 179 10.89 -17.48 1.16
N ARG A 180 11.87 -16.76 1.73
CA ARG A 180 12.83 -17.31 2.70
C ARG A 180 12.07 -18.02 3.84
N PRO A 181 12.50 -19.23 4.26
CA PRO A 181 11.91 -19.90 5.42
C PRO A 181 11.90 -18.99 6.66
N GLY A 182 10.76 -18.90 7.34
CA GLY A 182 10.55 -18.03 8.50
C GLY A 182 10.13 -16.59 8.17
N VAL A 183 10.00 -16.23 6.89
CA VAL A 183 9.38 -14.97 6.47
C VAL A 183 7.91 -15.20 6.15
N GLU A 184 7.03 -14.45 6.81
CA GLU A 184 5.62 -14.42 6.49
C GLU A 184 5.40 -13.65 5.18
N PHE A 185 4.70 -14.30 4.26
CA PHE A 185 4.42 -13.74 2.95
C PHE A 185 2.94 -13.47 2.80
N SER A 186 2.58 -12.33 2.23
CA SER A 186 1.21 -12.09 1.80
C SER A 186 1.17 -11.24 0.53
N MET A 187 0.09 -11.40 -0.22
CA MET A 187 -0.17 -10.67 -1.45
C MET A 187 -1.43 -9.84 -1.26
N ILE A 188 -1.34 -8.56 -1.63
CA ILE A 188 -2.47 -7.65 -1.58
C ILE A 188 -3.17 -7.59 -2.93
N ALA A 189 -4.47 -7.87 -2.91
CA ALA A 189 -5.36 -7.65 -4.03
C ALA A 189 -6.29 -6.47 -3.71
N ALA A 190 -6.03 -5.28 -4.25
CA ALA A 190 -6.84 -4.07 -4.01
C ALA A 190 -8.36 -4.26 -4.26
N TYR A 191 -8.72 -5.26 -5.07
CA TYR A 191 -10.09 -5.63 -5.37
C TYR A 191 -10.87 -6.15 -4.14
N SER A 192 -10.19 -6.67 -3.12
CA SER A 192 -10.81 -7.11 -1.87
C SER A 192 -11.40 -5.95 -1.06
N ALA A 193 -10.97 -4.71 -1.32
CA ALA A 193 -11.42 -3.51 -0.64
C ALA A 193 -12.94 -3.27 -0.69
N LYS A 194 -13.65 -3.89 -1.64
CA LYS A 194 -15.12 -3.84 -1.72
C LYS A 194 -15.83 -4.76 -0.72
N GLY A 195 -15.10 -5.70 -0.11
CA GLY A 195 -15.66 -6.74 0.76
C GLY A 195 -16.60 -7.70 0.02
N GLU A 196 -16.36 -7.88 -1.28
CA GLU A 196 -17.13 -8.73 -2.17
C GLU A 196 -16.21 -9.78 -2.78
N PRO A 197 -16.72 -10.96 -3.19
CA PRO A 197 -15.91 -11.89 -3.96
C PRO A 197 -15.52 -11.26 -5.29
N PHE A 198 -14.33 -11.61 -5.79
CA PHE A 198 -13.81 -11.12 -7.05
C PHE A 198 -13.06 -12.20 -7.83
N VAL A 199 -12.81 -11.93 -9.11
CA VAL A 199 -12.11 -12.86 -10.01
C VAL A 199 -11.02 -12.12 -10.77
N ILE A 200 -9.80 -12.65 -10.72
CA ILE A 200 -8.63 -12.14 -11.46
C ILE A 200 -7.97 -13.32 -12.14
N ALA A 201 -7.68 -13.19 -13.44
CA ALA A 201 -7.00 -14.24 -14.22
C ALA A 201 -7.64 -15.64 -14.07
N GLY A 202 -8.98 -15.69 -13.90
CA GLY A 202 -9.74 -16.93 -13.72
C GLY A 202 -9.75 -17.49 -12.29
N GLN A 203 -8.94 -16.95 -11.37
CA GLN A 203 -8.94 -17.33 -9.97
C GLN A 203 -10.03 -16.58 -9.21
N LYS A 204 -10.81 -17.32 -8.42
CA LYS A 204 -11.84 -16.77 -7.52
C LYS A 204 -11.25 -16.48 -6.15
N PHE A 205 -11.63 -15.34 -5.59
CA PHE A 205 -11.31 -14.92 -4.24
C PHE A 205 -12.61 -14.65 -3.48
N GLU A 206 -12.66 -15.10 -2.24
CA GLU A 206 -13.81 -14.90 -1.36
C GLU A 206 -13.90 -13.45 -0.87
N ALA A 207 -15.08 -13.06 -0.39
CA ALA A 207 -15.26 -11.76 0.25
C ALA A 207 -14.42 -11.66 1.52
N SER A 208 -13.73 -10.52 1.71
CA SER A 208 -13.10 -10.16 2.99
C SER A 208 -13.82 -8.96 3.60
N ARG A 209 -14.60 -9.21 4.66
CA ARG A 209 -15.25 -8.14 5.41
C ARG A 209 -14.23 -7.27 6.15
N GLU A 210 -13.18 -7.89 6.65
CA GLU A 210 -12.06 -7.24 7.35
C GLU A 210 -11.36 -6.22 6.45
N ASP A 211 -10.95 -6.64 5.23
CA ASP A 211 -10.34 -5.75 4.24
C ASP A 211 -11.24 -4.53 3.96
N TYR A 212 -12.55 -4.74 3.80
CA TYR A 212 -13.49 -3.65 3.58
C TYR A 212 -13.54 -2.69 4.77
N GLU A 213 -13.67 -3.20 5.99
CA GLU A 213 -13.79 -2.36 7.19
C GLU A 213 -12.53 -1.55 7.44
N PHE A 214 -11.34 -2.15 7.25
CA PHE A 214 -10.08 -1.44 7.37
C PHE A 214 -9.95 -0.35 6.31
N VAL A 215 -10.21 -0.68 5.04
CA VAL A 215 -10.08 0.28 3.94
C VAL A 215 -11.04 1.46 4.11
N VAL A 216 -12.27 1.22 4.56
CA VAL A 216 -13.24 2.29 4.85
C VAL A 216 -12.70 3.27 5.91
N LYS A 217 -12.10 2.75 6.98
CA LYS A 217 -11.46 3.61 8.00
C LYS A 217 -10.27 4.36 7.40
N TRP A 218 -9.43 3.69 6.62
CA TRP A 218 -8.26 4.31 6.01
C TRP A 218 -8.62 5.42 5.01
N CYS A 219 -9.67 5.26 4.19
CA CYS A 219 -10.15 6.33 3.32
C CYS A 219 -10.47 7.62 4.10
N GLN A 220 -11.00 7.50 5.32
CA GLN A 220 -11.26 8.66 6.19
C GLN A 220 -9.96 9.29 6.70
N VAL A 221 -8.94 8.48 7.02
CA VAL A 221 -7.60 8.95 7.40
C VAL A 221 -6.95 9.72 6.25
N VAL A 222 -7.01 9.19 5.02
CA VAL A 222 -6.43 9.84 3.85
C VAL A 222 -7.15 11.13 3.50
N GLU A 223 -8.48 11.18 3.60
CA GLU A 223 -9.24 12.43 3.45
C GLU A 223 -8.74 13.51 4.43
N ARG A 224 -8.52 13.13 5.70
CA ARG A 224 -7.94 14.02 6.72
C ARG A 224 -6.51 14.43 6.37
N PHE A 225 -5.66 13.51 5.91
CA PHE A 225 -4.28 13.83 5.53
C PHE A 225 -4.19 14.78 4.33
N LEU A 226 -5.07 14.61 3.34
CA LEU A 226 -5.21 15.56 2.24
C LEU A 226 -5.62 16.93 2.77
N GLU A 227 -6.59 17.00 3.69
CA GLU A 227 -7.06 18.26 4.29
C GLU A 227 -6.00 18.93 5.19
N GLU A 228 -5.20 18.17 5.92
CA GLU A 228 -4.13 18.66 6.80
C GLU A 228 -2.79 18.90 6.07
N ARG A 229 -2.71 18.59 4.77
CA ARG A 229 -1.47 18.66 3.96
C ARG A 229 -0.35 17.74 4.46
N LYS A 230 -0.70 16.66 5.16
CA LYS A 230 0.24 15.61 5.58
C LYS A 230 0.62 14.66 4.45
N TRP A 231 -0.18 14.63 3.39
CA TRP A 231 0.09 13.88 2.17
C TRP A 231 -0.34 14.66 0.93
N ARG A 232 0.29 14.36 -0.20
CA ARG A 232 -0.06 14.88 -1.53
C ARG A 232 -0.04 13.73 -2.55
N PRO A 233 -0.97 13.70 -3.51
CA PRO A 233 -0.91 12.73 -4.59
C PRO A 233 0.45 12.76 -5.32
N HIS A 234 0.88 11.60 -5.80
CA HIS A 234 2.10 11.47 -6.58
C HIS A 234 1.99 12.32 -7.86
N LYS A 235 3.09 13.01 -8.23
CA LYS A 235 3.12 13.72 -9.51
C LYS A 235 3.22 12.68 -10.62
N SER A 236 2.24 12.70 -11.53
CA SER A 236 2.29 11.89 -12.76
C SER A 236 3.31 12.46 -13.74
#